data_AF-A0A086P4T3-F1
#
_entry.id   AF-A0A086P4T3-F1
#
_cell.length_a   1.000
_cell.length_b   1.000
_cell.length_c   1.000
_cell.angle_alpha   90.00
_cell.angle_beta   90.00
_cell.angle_gamma   90.00
#
_symmetry.space_group_name_H-M   'P 1'
#
loop_
_entity.id
_entity.type
_entity.pdbx_description
1 polymer ?
#
loop_
_entity_poly.entity_id
_entity_poly.type
_entity_poly.pdbx_seq_one_letter_code
_entity_poly.pdbx_strand_id
1 'polypeptide(L)'
;MDSKATPFDSDARGSQRAIIRRNPDDVEVIEIIEAAWGSSPRFSDGVSYEFIRSEGRTFTSNRCLLPASEFHIRNGEKKFRVRL
;
A
#
# COMPACT_ATOMS: atom_id res chain seq x y z
N MET A 1 9.61 -7.19 27.26
CA MET A 1 8.66 -7.52 26.19
C MET A 1 9.29 -7.03 24.89
N ASP A 2 9.89 -7.93 24.12
CA ASP A 2 10.46 -7.61 22.81
C ASP A 2 9.33 -7.50 21.79
N SER A 3 8.80 -6.29 21.61
CA SER A 3 7.87 -6.01 20.51
C SER A 3 8.68 -5.93 19.21
N LYS A 4 8.90 -7.08 18.57
CA LYS A 4 9.44 -7.09 17.19
C LYS A 4 8.45 -6.39 16.28
N ALA A 5 8.85 -5.24 15.76
CA ALA A 5 8.10 -4.52 14.74
C ALA A 5 7.77 -5.50 13.60
N THR A 6 6.48 -5.65 13.34
CA THR A 6 5.97 -6.45 12.24
C THR A 6 5.96 -5.60 10.97
N PRO A 7 5.93 -6.21 9.77
CA PRO A 7 5.72 -5.48 8.52
C PRO A 7 4.41 -4.67 8.46
N PHE A 8 3.55 -4.79 9.48
CA PHE A 8 2.26 -4.12 9.66
C PHE A 8 2.35 -2.94 10.65
N ASP A 9 3.52 -2.66 11.22
CA ASP A 9 3.74 -1.46 12.02
C ASP A 9 4.12 -0.32 11.08
N SER A 10 3.20 0.62 10.88
CA SER A 10 3.31 1.73 9.91
C SER A 10 4.56 2.59 10.12
N ASP A 11 5.09 2.62 11.35
CA ASP A 11 6.29 3.37 11.76
C ASP A 11 7.59 2.54 11.72
N ALA A 12 7.55 1.28 11.27
CA ALA A 12 8.74 0.46 11.15
C ALA A 12 9.65 0.94 10.01
N ARG A 13 10.97 1.05 10.27
CA ARG A 13 12.00 1.31 9.25
C ARG A 13 11.87 0.28 8.11
N GLY A 14 11.51 0.75 6.91
CA GLY A 14 11.13 -0.09 5.75
C GLY A 14 9.70 0.11 5.25
N SER A 15 8.97 1.09 5.79
CA SER A 15 7.60 1.45 5.38
C SER A 15 7.50 2.13 4.01
N GLN A 16 8.61 2.57 3.42
CA GLN A 16 8.64 3.06 2.03
C GLN A 16 8.82 1.90 1.04
N ARG A 17 7.98 1.88 0.02
CA ARG A 17 7.97 0.88 -1.05
C ARG A 17 8.07 1.57 -2.40
N ALA A 18 8.77 0.93 -3.33
CA ALA A 18 8.71 1.35 -4.72
C ALA A 18 7.27 1.20 -5.22
N ILE A 19 6.76 2.26 -5.85
CA ILE A 19 5.51 2.24 -6.59
C ILE A 19 5.78 2.70 -8.02
N ILE A 20 5.04 2.15 -8.97
CA ILE A 20 5.03 2.60 -10.35
C ILE A 20 3.80 3.50 -10.50
N ARG A 21 3.99 4.75 -10.91
CA ARG A 21 2.88 5.69 -11.11
C ARG A 21 3.07 6.50 -12.38
N ARG A 22 1.98 7.12 -12.85
CA ARG A 22 2.09 8.25 -13.77
C ARG A 22 2.48 9.49 -12.99
N ASN A 23 3.38 10.29 -13.54
CA ASN A 23 3.74 11.56 -12.94
C ASN A 23 2.48 12.47 -12.92
N PRO A 24 2.12 13.06 -11.77
CA PRO A 24 0.91 13.89 -11.66
C PRO A 24 1.01 15.21 -12.44
N ASP A 25 2.22 15.70 -12.69
CA ASP A 25 2.49 16.92 -13.44
C ASP A 25 2.64 16.64 -14.95
N ASP A 26 2.98 15.39 -15.33
CA ASP A 26 3.03 14.92 -16.72
C ASP A 26 2.55 13.46 -16.84
N VAL A 27 1.30 13.26 -17.24
CA VAL A 27 0.64 11.95 -17.24
C VAL A 27 1.19 10.97 -18.28
N GLU A 28 1.94 11.46 -19.27
CA GLU A 28 2.60 10.60 -20.28
C GLU A 28 3.87 9.95 -19.71
N VAL A 29 4.42 10.51 -18.62
CA VAL A 29 5.62 9.98 -17.97
C VAL A 29 5.23 8.93 -16.92
N ILE A 30 5.78 7.73 -17.07
CA ILE A 30 5.70 6.66 -16.06
C ILE A 30 7.01 6.65 -15.27
N GLU A 31 6.89 6.70 -13.95
CA GLU A 31 8.03 6.75 -13.03
C GLU A 31 7.93 5.69 -11.93
N ILE A 32 9.08 5.33 -11.36
CA ILE A 32 9.18 4.54 -10.13
C ILE A 32 9.64 5.49 -9.03
N ILE A 33 8.88 5.57 -7.95
CA ILE A 33 9.23 6.38 -6.79
C ILE A 33 9.07 5.57 -5.50
N GLU A 34 9.69 6.02 -4.41
CA GLU A 34 9.46 5.47 -3.08
C GLU A 34 8.30 6.21 -2.39
N ALA A 35 7.30 5.46 -1.92
CA ALA A 35 6.14 5.98 -1.22
C ALA A 35 5.86 5.17 0.05
N ALA A 36 5.33 5.83 1.08
CA ALA A 36 4.93 5.15 2.31
C ALA A 36 3.74 4.20 2.06
N TRP A 37 3.74 3.07 2.75
CA TRP A 37 2.62 2.14 2.77
C TRP A 37 1.49 2.66 3.67
N GLY A 38 0.26 2.63 3.15
CA GLY A 38 -0.92 3.15 3.83
C GLY A 38 -1.38 4.48 3.23
N SER A 39 -2.69 4.60 3.07
CA SER A 39 -3.30 5.87 2.67
C SER A 39 -3.86 6.57 3.92
N SER A 40 -3.75 7.89 3.97
CA SER A 40 -4.57 8.74 4.84
C SER A 40 -5.64 9.38 3.97
N PRO A 41 -6.79 8.72 3.77
CA PRO A 41 -7.87 9.32 3.00
C PRO A 41 -8.32 10.57 3.75
N ARG A 42 -8.42 11.70 3.06
CA ARG A 42 -8.97 12.97 3.60
C ARG A 42 -10.43 12.86 4.10
N PHE A 43 -11.02 11.66 4.06
CA PHE A 43 -12.39 11.33 4.42
C PHE A 43 -12.50 10.54 5.74
N SER A 44 -11.41 10.26 6.43
CA SER A 44 -11.44 9.52 7.69
C SER A 44 -10.56 10.20 8.74
N ASP A 45 -11.05 10.24 9.96
CA ASP A 45 -10.49 10.90 11.15
C ASP A 45 -9.11 10.35 11.59
N GLY A 46 -8.11 10.36 10.69
CA GLY A 46 -6.75 9.88 10.95
C GLY A 46 -6.55 8.37 10.85
N VAL A 47 -7.53 7.61 10.36
CA VAL A 47 -7.38 6.14 10.18
C VAL A 47 -6.62 5.83 8.89
N SER A 48 -5.46 5.20 9.02
CA SER A 48 -4.70 4.66 7.90
C SER A 48 -5.32 3.34 7.43
N TYR A 49 -5.48 3.19 6.11
CA TYR A 49 -5.95 1.94 5.51
C TYR A 49 -4.84 1.31 4.68
N GLU A 50 -4.57 0.03 4.96
CA GLU A 50 -3.65 -0.81 4.18
C GLU A 50 -4.37 -1.48 2.99
N PHE A 51 -5.65 -1.78 3.15
CA PHE A 51 -6.51 -2.34 2.11
C PHE A 51 -7.78 -1.51 1.97
N ILE A 52 -8.15 -1.19 0.74
CA ILE A 52 -9.42 -0.54 0.42
C ILE A 52 -10.23 -1.46 -0.49
N ARG A 53 -11.47 -1.74 -0.09
CA ARG A 53 -12.46 -2.43 -0.91
C ARG A 53 -12.83 -1.58 -2.13
N SER A 54 -12.77 -2.16 -3.33
CA SER A 54 -13.01 -1.43 -4.59
C SER A 54 -14.49 -1.28 -4.93
N GLU A 55 -15.36 -2.08 -4.31
CA GLU A 55 -16.77 -2.14 -4.63
C GLU A 55 -17.47 -0.78 -4.41
N GLY A 56 -18.17 -0.30 -5.43
CA GLY A 56 -18.90 0.98 -5.38
C GLY A 56 -17.98 2.22 -5.34
N ARG A 57 -16.66 2.07 -5.51
CA ARG A 57 -15.70 3.17 -5.47
C ARG A 57 -15.05 3.40 -6.84
N THR A 58 -14.74 4.67 -7.12
CA THR A 58 -13.95 5.06 -8.30
C THR A 58 -12.69 5.78 -7.83
N PHE A 59 -11.53 5.32 -8.29
CA PHE A 59 -10.23 5.93 -8.00
C PHE A 59 -9.78 6.72 -9.23
N THR A 60 -10.13 7.99 -9.31
CA THR A 60 -9.95 8.81 -10.52
C THR A 60 -8.54 9.35 -10.69
N SER A 61 -7.83 9.63 -9.60
CA SER A 61 -6.49 10.22 -9.61
C SER A 61 -5.53 9.47 -8.66
N ASN A 62 -4.23 9.78 -8.77
CA ASN A 62 -3.16 9.24 -7.91
C ASN A 62 -3.12 7.70 -7.85
N ARG A 63 -3.53 7.03 -8.92
CA ARG A 63 -3.41 5.57 -9.05
C ARG A 63 -1.95 5.20 -9.24
N CYS A 64 -1.52 4.15 -8.54
CA CYS A 64 -0.20 3.56 -8.70
C CYS A 64 -0.32 2.03 -8.70
N LEU A 65 0.73 1.38 -9.20
CA LEU A 65 0.94 -0.05 -9.11
C LEU A 65 2.03 -0.32 -8.09
N LEU A 66 1.79 -1.30 -7.25
CA LEU A 66 2.81 -1.82 -6.35
C LEU A 66 3.43 -3.06 -7.00
N PRO A 67 4.72 -3.02 -7.40
CA PRO A 67 5.42 -4.22 -7.85
C PRO A 67 5.62 -5.18 -6.68
N ALA A 68 5.26 -6.44 -6.88
CA ALA A 68 5.48 -7.51 -5.93
C ALA A 68 5.66 -8.83 -6.69
N SER A 69 6.55 -9.71 -6.21
CA SER A 69 6.66 -11.10 -6.67
C SER A 69 5.70 -12.02 -5.91
N GLU A 70 5.32 -11.62 -4.71
CA GLU A 70 4.37 -12.32 -3.86
C GLU A 70 3.74 -11.40 -2.82
N PHE A 71 2.64 -11.85 -2.24
CA PHE A 71 2.02 -11.22 -1.08
C PHE A 71 1.52 -12.26 -0.09
N HIS A 72 1.53 -11.89 1.18
CA HIS A 72 1.14 -12.76 2.29
C HIS A 72 -0.13 -12.19 2.94
N ILE A 73 -1.16 -13.02 3.12
CA ILE A 73 -2.43 -12.62 3.73
C ILE A 73 -2.66 -13.45 4.99
N ARG A 74 -3.15 -12.80 6.05
CA ARG A 74 -3.61 -13.49 7.25
C ARG A 74 -5.13 -13.36 7.39
N ASN A 75 -5.83 -14.48 7.57
CA ASN A 75 -7.25 -14.52 7.91
C ASN A 75 -7.42 -15.37 9.19
N GLY A 76 -7.52 -14.69 10.33
CA GLY A 76 -7.43 -15.33 11.65
C GLY A 76 -6.09 -16.04 11.86
N GLU A 77 -6.13 -17.34 12.09
CA GLU A 77 -4.92 -18.16 12.24
C GLU A 77 -4.32 -18.60 10.90
N LYS A 78 -5.10 -18.54 9.82
CA LYS A 78 -4.67 -19.01 8.51
C LYS A 78 -3.76 -17.99 7.85
N LYS A 79 -2.61 -18.46 7.36
CA LYS A 79 -1.64 -17.68 6.60
C LYS A 79 -1.61 -18.20 5.17
N PHE A 80 -1.77 -17.28 4.22
CA PHE A 80 -1.73 -17.55 2.78
C PHE A 80 -0.52 -16.86 2.19
N ARG A 81 0.18 -17.55 1.29
CA ARG A 81 1.24 -16.99 0.45
C ARG A 81 0.79 -17.14 -0.99
N VAL A 82 0.73 -16.03 -1.71
CA VAL A 82 0.37 -16.00 -3.12
C VAL A 82 1.57 -15.51 -3.91
N ARG A 83 2.01 -16.32 -4.88
CA ARG A 83 3.02 -15.94 -5.87
C ARG A 83 2.33 -15.55 -7.17
N LEU A 84 2.83 -14.49 -7.81
CA LEU A 84 2.29 -13.92 -9.04
C LEU A 84 3.02 -14.43 -10.28
#